data_AF-A0A8R7PE48-F1
#
_entry.id   AF-A0A8R7PE48-F1
#
_cell.length_a   1.000
_cell.length_b   1.000
_cell.length_c   1.000
_cell.angle_alpha   90.00
_cell.angle_beta   90.00
_cell.angle_gamma   90.00
#
_symmetry.space_group_name_H-M   'P 1'
#
loop_
_entity.id
_entity.type
_entity.pdbx_description
1 polymer ?
#
loop_
_entity_poly.entity_id
_entity_poly.type
_entity_poly.pdbx_seq_one_letter_code
_entity_poly.pdbx_strand_id
1 'polypeptide(L)'
;MDRALDMFGSEIAIAFSGAEDVALIEYAKLTGRPFRVFSLDTGRLNPETYELFDKVEKHYGIHIEYMFPEASEVQDLVRSKGLFSFYEDGHQECCRVRKVRPLRRALKGLKAWITGQRKDQSPGTRASIPVVQVDPSFEGLDGGAGSLIKWNPVANVDGKDIWTFLRTMDVPVNTLHAQGYVSIGCEPCTRPVLPGQHEREGRWWWEDATAKECGLHKGNIDKEGQAPKVGVNGNGSAEASAPDIFQSQAIVNLTRPGIENLLRLENRAEPWLTVLYAPWCPYCQAMEASYVELAEKLSGSGIKVAKFRADGEQKPFAQAELQLQSFPTILLFPGRTVKPIKYPSEKRDVQSLLAFVNSLR
;
A
#
# COMPACT_ATOMS: atom_id res chain seq x y z
N MET A 1 11.58 -7.08 -20.36
CA MET A 1 10.65 -6.54 -21.37
C MET A 1 10.74 -7.37 -22.64
N ASP A 2 11.86 -7.31 -23.38
CA ASP A 2 12.05 -8.03 -24.65
C ASP A 2 11.63 -9.51 -24.61
N ARG A 3 12.17 -10.28 -23.67
CA ARG A 3 11.78 -11.70 -23.45
C ARG A 3 10.28 -11.91 -23.27
N ALA A 4 9.58 -11.02 -22.55
CA ALA A 4 8.15 -11.17 -22.31
C ALA A 4 7.35 -10.93 -23.61
N LEU A 5 7.73 -9.91 -24.38
CA LEU A 5 7.10 -9.62 -25.67
C LEU A 5 7.40 -10.71 -26.71
N ASP A 6 8.61 -11.27 -26.71
CA ASP A 6 8.98 -12.42 -27.56
C ASP A 6 8.15 -13.67 -27.26
N MET A 7 8.00 -14.01 -25.98
CA MET A 7 7.32 -15.24 -25.56
C MET A 7 5.81 -15.23 -25.81
N PHE A 8 5.16 -14.08 -25.61
CA PHE A 8 3.70 -14.02 -25.56
C PHE A 8 3.08 -13.22 -26.72
N GLY A 9 3.86 -12.45 -27.49
CA GLY A 9 3.38 -11.74 -28.67
C GLY A 9 2.15 -10.87 -28.38
N SER A 10 1.03 -11.17 -29.04
CA SER A 10 -0.24 -10.44 -28.87
C SER A 10 -1.06 -10.86 -27.63
N GLU A 11 -0.68 -11.95 -26.95
CA GLU A 11 -1.34 -12.48 -25.75
C GLU A 11 -0.81 -11.85 -24.44
N ILE A 12 0.04 -10.81 -24.55
CA ILE A 12 0.54 -9.99 -23.44
C ILE A 12 0.23 -8.52 -23.65
N ALA A 13 -0.05 -7.81 -22.55
CA ALA A 13 -0.25 -6.36 -22.58
C ALA A 13 0.38 -5.67 -21.37
N ILE A 14 0.79 -4.42 -21.58
CA ILE A 14 1.31 -3.52 -20.55
C ILE A 14 0.14 -2.83 -19.86
N ALA A 15 0.05 -2.97 -18.54
CA ALA A 15 -0.87 -2.19 -17.72
C ALA A 15 -0.27 -0.81 -17.46
N PHE A 16 -0.88 0.24 -18.01
CA PHE A 16 -0.43 1.62 -17.86
C PHE A 16 -1.42 2.42 -17.01
N SER A 17 -0.94 3.00 -15.92
CA SER A 17 -1.76 3.75 -14.95
C SER A 17 -1.73 5.26 -15.14
N GLY A 18 -0.90 5.78 -16.06
CA GLY A 18 -0.78 7.22 -16.32
C GLY A 18 0.11 7.94 -15.31
N ALA A 19 1.13 7.25 -14.80
CA ALA A 19 2.12 7.75 -13.86
C ALA A 19 3.55 7.49 -14.39
N GLU A 20 4.52 7.23 -13.51
CA GLU A 20 5.91 6.95 -13.90
C GLU A 20 6.09 5.59 -14.60
N ASP A 21 5.05 4.75 -14.60
CA ASP A 21 4.99 3.46 -15.30
C ASP A 21 4.94 3.59 -16.83
N VAL A 22 4.83 4.82 -17.38
CA VAL A 22 5.09 5.13 -18.79
C VAL A 22 6.48 4.65 -19.24
N ALA A 23 7.44 4.52 -18.31
CA ALA A 23 8.75 3.92 -18.56
C ALA A 23 8.66 2.53 -19.21
N LEU A 24 7.61 1.75 -18.92
CA LEU A 24 7.40 0.44 -19.53
C LEU A 24 7.07 0.53 -21.02
N ILE A 25 6.35 1.57 -21.44
CA ILE A 25 6.02 1.82 -22.84
C ILE A 25 7.29 2.21 -23.60
N GLU A 26 8.11 3.08 -23.01
CA GLU A 26 9.43 3.43 -23.57
C GLU A 26 10.31 2.18 -23.70
N TYR A 27 10.42 1.36 -22.65
CA TYR A 27 11.17 0.10 -22.73
C TYR A 27 10.64 -0.83 -23.82
N ALA A 28 9.33 -0.95 -23.97
CA ALA A 28 8.73 -1.78 -25.00
C ALA A 28 9.05 -1.24 -26.41
N LYS A 29 8.96 0.08 -26.60
CA LYS A 29 9.34 0.76 -27.84
C LYS A 29 10.79 0.47 -28.24
N LEU A 30 11.72 0.53 -27.29
CA LEU A 30 13.14 0.25 -27.52
C LEU A 30 13.44 -1.19 -27.95
N THR A 31 12.55 -2.16 -27.65
CA THR A 31 12.72 -3.54 -28.14
C THR A 31 12.49 -3.68 -29.64
N GLY A 32 11.79 -2.73 -30.27
CA GLY A 32 11.34 -2.82 -31.66
C GLY A 32 10.24 -3.87 -31.90
N ARG A 33 9.73 -4.54 -30.87
CA ARG A 33 8.66 -5.53 -30.98
C ARG A 33 7.28 -4.88 -30.91
N PRO A 34 6.25 -5.45 -31.55
CA PRO A 34 4.87 -5.05 -31.30
C PRO A 34 4.50 -5.24 -29.83
N PHE A 35 3.72 -4.31 -29.27
CA PHE A 35 3.24 -4.41 -27.90
C PHE A 35 1.83 -3.81 -27.79
N ARG A 36 1.08 -4.28 -26.78
CA ARG A 36 -0.24 -3.78 -26.42
C ARG A 36 -0.18 -3.03 -25.10
N VAL A 37 -1.02 -2.01 -24.95
CA VAL A 37 -1.14 -1.23 -23.73
C VAL A 37 -2.61 -1.14 -23.36
N PHE A 38 -2.95 -1.36 -22.09
CA PHE A 38 -4.28 -1.12 -21.56
C PHE A 38 -4.22 -0.25 -20.32
N SER A 39 -5.29 0.52 -20.09
CA SER A 39 -5.42 1.40 -18.94
C SER A 39 -6.80 1.24 -18.30
N LEU A 40 -6.84 1.27 -16.97
CA LEU A 40 -8.09 1.20 -16.22
C LEU A 40 -8.63 2.61 -16.01
N ASP A 41 -9.59 3.02 -16.84
CA ASP A 41 -10.30 4.28 -16.61
C ASP A 41 -11.38 4.06 -15.55
N THR A 42 -11.14 4.60 -14.35
CA THR A 42 -12.07 4.49 -13.23
C THR A 42 -13.23 5.48 -13.33
N GLY A 43 -13.20 6.41 -14.29
CA GLY A 43 -14.07 7.58 -14.40
C GLY A 43 -13.81 8.64 -13.33
N ARG A 44 -12.69 8.54 -12.60
CA ARG A 44 -12.28 9.42 -11.49
C ARG A 44 -10.78 9.71 -11.52
N LEU A 45 -10.14 9.59 -12.68
CA LEU A 45 -8.74 9.96 -12.86
C LEU A 45 -8.59 11.49 -12.89
N ASN A 46 -7.37 11.97 -12.67
CA ASN A 46 -7.09 13.40 -12.82
C ASN A 46 -7.18 13.79 -14.31
N PRO A 47 -7.63 15.03 -14.63
CA PRO A 47 -7.55 15.55 -16.00
C PRO A 47 -6.15 15.40 -16.62
N GLU A 48 -5.09 15.66 -15.85
CA GLU A 48 -3.69 15.53 -16.25
C GLU A 48 -3.32 14.08 -16.64
N THR A 49 -3.98 13.09 -16.03
CA THR A 49 -3.81 11.68 -16.41
C THR A 49 -4.39 11.40 -17.80
N TYR A 50 -5.55 11.99 -18.13
CA TYR A 50 -6.11 11.88 -19.48
C TYR A 50 -5.27 12.61 -20.53
N GLU A 51 -4.77 13.80 -20.20
CA GLU A 51 -3.84 14.54 -21.07
C GLU A 51 -2.57 13.73 -21.32
N LEU A 52 -2.04 13.04 -20.32
CA LEU A 52 -0.90 12.16 -20.51
C LEU A 52 -1.24 10.98 -21.43
N PHE A 53 -2.40 10.34 -21.27
CA PHE A 53 -2.80 9.25 -22.16
C PHE A 53 -2.82 9.69 -23.62
N ASP A 54 -3.47 10.82 -23.93
CA ASP A 54 -3.49 11.40 -25.29
C ASP A 54 -2.07 11.73 -25.80
N LYS A 55 -1.21 12.31 -24.96
CA LYS A 55 0.19 12.57 -25.30
C LYS A 55 0.97 11.29 -25.60
N VAL A 56 0.79 10.25 -24.80
CA VAL A 56 1.46 8.96 -24.96
C VAL A 56 1.00 8.27 -26.26
N GLU A 57 -0.30 8.22 -26.54
CA GLU A 57 -0.82 7.65 -27.79
C GLU A 57 -0.21 8.34 -29.02
N LYS A 58 -0.17 9.68 -29.02
CA LYS A 58 0.44 10.48 -30.10
C LYS A 58 1.95 10.31 -30.20
N HIS A 59 2.65 10.31 -29.07
CA HIS A 59 4.11 10.22 -29.02
C HIS A 59 4.61 8.85 -29.52
N TYR A 60 3.94 7.77 -29.12
CA TYR A 60 4.35 6.40 -29.48
C TYR A 60 3.66 5.84 -30.73
N GLY A 61 2.60 6.48 -31.21
CA GLY A 61 1.78 5.97 -32.31
C GLY A 61 1.04 4.68 -31.94
N ILE A 62 0.52 4.62 -30.71
CA ILE A 62 -0.19 3.45 -30.18
C ILE A 62 -1.65 3.80 -29.86
N HIS A 63 -2.48 2.78 -29.70
CA HIS A 63 -3.83 2.90 -29.15
C HIS A 63 -3.90 2.18 -27.81
N ILE A 64 -4.26 2.92 -26.76
CA ILE A 64 -4.43 2.39 -25.41
C ILE A 64 -5.82 1.75 -25.31
N GLU A 65 -5.87 0.51 -24.84
CA GLU A 65 -7.12 -0.21 -24.58
C GLU A 65 -7.72 0.27 -23.24
N TYR A 66 -8.67 1.21 -23.30
CA TYR A 66 -9.32 1.75 -22.10
C TYR A 66 -10.40 0.83 -21.53
N MET A 67 -10.26 0.46 -20.26
CA MET A 67 -11.17 -0.43 -19.55
C MET A 67 -12.01 0.34 -18.52
N PHE A 68 -13.26 0.61 -18.87
CA PHE A 68 -14.23 1.33 -18.03
C PHE A 68 -14.95 0.40 -17.02
N PRO A 69 -15.46 0.92 -15.89
CA PRO A 69 -16.36 0.17 -15.02
C PRO A 69 -17.72 -0.10 -15.65
N GLU A 70 -18.41 -1.14 -15.15
CA GLU A 70 -19.81 -1.38 -15.51
C GLU A 70 -20.69 -0.25 -14.94
N ALA A 71 -21.45 0.42 -15.81
CA ALA A 71 -22.25 1.58 -15.43
C ALA A 71 -23.29 1.25 -14.36
N SER A 72 -23.95 0.08 -14.45
CA SER A 72 -24.94 -0.38 -13.47
C SER A 72 -24.34 -0.52 -12.07
N GLU A 73 -23.17 -1.17 -11.95
CA GLU A 73 -22.51 -1.35 -10.67
C GLU A 73 -22.04 -0.03 -10.04
N VAL A 74 -21.57 0.90 -10.88
CA VAL A 74 -21.19 2.25 -10.42
C VAL A 74 -22.42 3.02 -9.96
N GLN A 75 -23.53 2.94 -10.70
CA GLN A 75 -24.77 3.60 -10.35
C GLN A 75 -25.31 3.08 -9.00
N ASP A 76 -25.29 1.77 -8.78
CA ASP A 76 -25.75 1.16 -7.54
C ASP A 76 -24.88 1.58 -6.35
N LEU A 77 -23.55 1.58 -6.52
CA LEU A 77 -22.62 2.06 -5.49
C LEU A 77 -22.88 3.53 -5.14
N VAL A 78 -23.04 4.39 -6.14
CA VAL A 78 -23.20 5.84 -5.92
C VAL A 78 -24.57 6.16 -5.32
N ARG A 79 -25.64 5.48 -5.75
CA ARG A 79 -26.98 5.69 -5.18
C ARG A 79 -27.07 5.24 -3.72
N SER A 80 -26.35 4.19 -3.36
CA SER A 80 -26.40 3.63 -2.00
C SER A 80 -25.46 4.36 -1.04
N LYS A 81 -24.28 4.79 -1.49
CA LYS A 81 -23.22 5.30 -0.60
C LYS A 81 -22.61 6.64 -1.01
N GLY A 82 -23.12 7.28 -2.06
CA GLY A 82 -22.60 8.54 -2.57
C GLY A 82 -21.31 8.43 -3.37
N LEU A 83 -20.72 9.57 -3.70
CA LEU A 83 -19.55 9.67 -4.60
C LEU A 83 -18.19 9.50 -3.89
N PHE A 84 -18.19 9.46 -2.56
CA PHE A 84 -17.00 9.53 -1.71
C PHE A 84 -17.00 8.50 -0.55
N SER A 85 -17.78 7.42 -0.68
CA SER A 85 -17.90 6.37 0.35
C SER A 85 -16.56 5.83 0.84
N PHE A 86 -15.52 5.89 0.00
CA PHE A 86 -14.18 5.43 0.33
C PHE A 86 -13.49 6.19 1.47
N TYR A 87 -13.91 7.41 1.81
CA TYR A 87 -13.39 8.12 2.99
C TYR A 87 -13.93 7.55 4.31
N GLU A 88 -15.10 6.92 4.27
CA GLU A 88 -15.79 6.41 5.45
C GLU A 88 -15.62 4.88 5.57
N ASP A 89 -15.87 4.17 4.47
CA ASP A 89 -15.86 2.71 4.40
C ASP A 89 -14.51 2.10 4.01
N GLY A 90 -13.55 2.94 3.65
CA GLY A 90 -12.30 2.54 3.01
C GLY A 90 -12.44 2.34 1.49
N HIS A 91 -11.31 2.40 0.81
CA HIS A 91 -11.24 2.46 -0.65
C HIS A 91 -11.61 1.15 -1.36
N GLN A 92 -11.66 0.03 -0.63
CA GLN A 92 -11.64 -1.31 -1.25
C GLN A 92 -12.88 -1.55 -2.11
N GLU A 93 -14.07 -1.11 -1.67
CA GLU A 93 -15.30 -1.32 -2.43
C GLU A 93 -15.34 -0.51 -3.72
N CYS A 94 -15.02 0.79 -3.64
CA CYS A 94 -14.94 1.66 -4.80
C CYS A 94 -13.90 1.12 -5.81
N CYS A 95 -12.71 0.74 -5.32
CA CYS A 95 -11.68 0.12 -6.17
C CYS A 95 -12.12 -1.24 -6.74
N ARG A 96 -12.90 -2.04 -5.99
CA ARG A 96 -13.42 -3.31 -6.49
C ARG A 96 -14.29 -3.11 -7.72
N VAL A 97 -15.24 -2.17 -7.65
CA VAL A 97 -16.15 -1.82 -8.75
C VAL A 97 -15.40 -1.14 -9.89
N ARG A 98 -14.63 -0.09 -9.59
CA ARG A 98 -14.04 0.79 -10.61
C ARG A 98 -12.74 0.30 -11.22
N LYS A 99 -12.03 -0.61 -10.56
CA LYS A 99 -10.65 -0.98 -10.94
C LYS A 99 -10.46 -2.50 -11.04
N VAL A 100 -10.81 -3.25 -9.99
CA VAL A 100 -10.55 -4.70 -9.94
C VAL A 100 -11.44 -5.48 -10.92
N ARG A 101 -12.73 -5.15 -11.01
CA ARG A 101 -13.65 -5.81 -11.95
C ARG A 101 -13.27 -5.52 -13.42
N PRO A 102 -13.00 -4.26 -13.83
CA PRO A 102 -12.50 -3.97 -15.17
C PRO A 102 -11.18 -4.66 -15.49
N LEU A 103 -10.22 -4.67 -14.55
CA LEU A 103 -8.97 -5.40 -14.73
C LEU A 103 -9.23 -6.89 -14.98
N ARG A 104 -10.07 -7.53 -14.17
CA ARG A 104 -10.38 -8.96 -14.34
C ARG A 104 -10.92 -9.25 -15.74
N ARG A 105 -11.75 -8.37 -16.32
CA ARG A 105 -12.25 -8.54 -17.69
C ARG A 105 -11.13 -8.39 -18.73
N ALA A 106 -10.23 -7.42 -18.55
CA ALA A 106 -9.09 -7.23 -19.44
C ALA A 106 -8.15 -8.45 -19.44
N LEU A 107 -7.80 -8.93 -18.24
CA LEU A 107 -6.84 -10.03 -18.07
C LEU A 107 -7.37 -11.38 -18.57
N LYS A 108 -8.70 -11.60 -18.58
CA LYS A 108 -9.32 -12.80 -19.18
C LYS A 108 -8.99 -13.00 -20.67
N GLY A 109 -8.54 -11.96 -21.36
CA GLY A 109 -8.11 -12.05 -22.76
C GLY A 109 -6.61 -12.27 -22.95
N LEU A 110 -5.82 -12.47 -21.88
CA LEU A 110 -4.35 -12.46 -21.92
C LEU A 110 -3.76 -13.69 -21.22
N LYS A 111 -2.60 -14.17 -21.70
CA LYS A 111 -1.79 -15.19 -20.99
C LYS A 111 -0.76 -14.56 -20.06
N ALA A 112 -0.39 -13.31 -20.32
CA ALA A 112 0.53 -12.57 -19.47
C ALA A 112 0.20 -11.08 -19.42
N TRP A 113 0.68 -10.40 -18.39
CA TRP A 113 0.58 -8.95 -18.29
C TRP A 113 1.83 -8.35 -17.65
N ILE A 114 2.13 -7.11 -18.01
CA ILE A 114 3.30 -6.37 -17.54
C ILE A 114 2.84 -5.23 -16.66
N THR A 115 3.44 -5.09 -15.46
CA THR A 115 3.11 -4.02 -14.52
C THR A 115 4.35 -3.24 -14.08
N GLY A 116 4.15 -1.97 -13.72
CA GLY A 116 5.21 -1.07 -13.25
C GLY A 116 5.51 -1.19 -11.75
N GLN A 117 5.16 -2.30 -11.09
CA GLN A 117 5.45 -2.48 -9.68
C GLN A 117 6.96 -2.54 -9.41
N ARG A 118 7.43 -1.72 -8.47
CA ARG A 118 8.79 -1.74 -7.96
C ARG A 118 8.83 -2.03 -6.47
N LYS A 119 9.93 -2.61 -6.00
CA LYS A 119 10.13 -2.96 -4.58
C LYS A 119 10.21 -1.71 -3.69
N ASP A 120 10.79 -0.63 -4.20
CA ASP A 120 11.01 0.62 -3.47
C ASP A 120 9.73 1.45 -3.27
N GLN A 121 8.66 1.14 -4.00
CA GLN A 121 7.37 1.86 -3.93
C GLN A 121 6.57 1.57 -2.65
N SER A 122 6.95 0.57 -1.86
CA SER A 122 6.29 0.32 -0.58
C SER A 122 7.23 -0.41 0.38
N PRO A 123 7.53 0.15 1.58
CA PRO A 123 8.51 -0.41 2.50
C PRO A 123 8.15 -1.78 3.09
N GLY A 124 6.99 -2.36 2.76
CA GLY A 124 6.68 -3.74 3.16
C GLY A 124 5.80 -4.52 2.19
N THR A 125 4.78 -3.91 1.57
CA THR A 125 3.83 -4.67 0.73
C THR A 125 4.43 -5.09 -0.63
N ARG A 126 5.56 -4.47 -1.03
CA ARG A 126 6.19 -4.68 -2.34
C ARG A 126 7.63 -5.15 -2.27
N ALA A 127 8.23 -5.23 -1.08
CA ALA A 127 9.65 -5.53 -0.90
C ALA A 127 10.08 -6.88 -1.51
N SER A 128 9.16 -7.85 -1.56
CA SER A 128 9.40 -9.21 -2.06
C SER A 128 8.89 -9.46 -3.49
N ILE A 129 8.44 -8.44 -4.24
CA ILE A 129 7.85 -8.66 -5.57
C ILE A 129 8.86 -9.30 -6.55
N PRO A 130 8.56 -10.49 -7.10
CA PRO A 130 9.37 -11.12 -8.15
C PRO A 130 9.27 -10.37 -9.48
N VAL A 131 10.33 -10.47 -10.29
CA VAL A 131 10.34 -9.96 -11.68
C VAL A 131 9.34 -10.72 -12.55
N VAL A 132 9.16 -12.01 -12.31
CA VAL A 132 8.18 -12.86 -13.00
C VAL A 132 7.53 -13.75 -11.95
N GLN A 133 6.21 -13.85 -12.00
CA GLN A 133 5.45 -14.74 -11.14
C GLN A 133 4.21 -15.23 -11.88
N VAL A 134 3.69 -16.38 -11.46
CA VAL A 134 2.30 -16.71 -11.72
C VAL A 134 1.42 -15.71 -10.95
N ASP A 135 0.41 -15.15 -11.59
CA ASP A 135 -0.46 -14.18 -10.94
C ASP A 135 -1.27 -14.85 -9.82
N PRO A 136 -1.17 -14.38 -8.56
CA PRO A 136 -1.83 -15.03 -7.44
C PRO A 136 -3.31 -14.60 -7.28
N SER A 137 -3.79 -13.64 -8.07
CA SER A 137 -5.08 -12.97 -7.87
C SER A 137 -6.02 -13.04 -9.07
N PHE A 138 -5.48 -13.15 -10.27
CA PHE A 138 -6.24 -13.12 -11.52
C PHE A 138 -5.96 -14.33 -12.40
N GLU A 139 -6.92 -14.63 -13.24
CA GLU A 139 -6.87 -15.70 -14.23
C GLU A 139 -6.77 -15.08 -15.63
N GLY A 140 -6.07 -15.80 -16.50
CA GLY A 140 -5.81 -15.39 -17.87
C GLY A 140 -6.74 -16.09 -18.86
N LEU A 141 -6.31 -16.09 -20.12
CA LEU A 141 -7.03 -16.64 -21.27
C LEU A 141 -7.40 -18.12 -21.09
N ASP A 142 -6.49 -18.91 -20.53
CA ASP A 142 -6.67 -20.36 -20.37
C ASP A 142 -7.62 -20.72 -19.20
N GLY A 143 -7.94 -19.74 -18.35
CA GLY A 143 -8.85 -19.91 -17.21
C GLY A 143 -8.27 -20.73 -16.05
N GLY A 144 -8.79 -20.50 -14.84
CA GLY A 144 -8.37 -21.22 -13.63
C GLY A 144 -7.07 -20.71 -13.02
N ALA A 145 -6.78 -21.18 -11.80
CA ALA A 145 -5.62 -20.75 -11.02
C ALA A 145 -4.33 -21.10 -11.77
N GLY A 146 -3.45 -20.11 -11.94
CA GLY A 146 -2.15 -20.28 -12.58
C GLY A 146 -2.11 -19.99 -14.08
N SER A 147 -3.23 -19.62 -14.68
CA SER A 147 -3.36 -19.32 -16.12
C SER A 147 -2.79 -17.97 -16.58
N LEU A 148 -2.36 -17.10 -15.65
CA LEU A 148 -1.85 -15.78 -15.97
C LEU A 148 -0.45 -15.58 -15.42
N ILE A 149 0.47 -15.09 -16.24
CA ILE A 149 1.83 -14.72 -15.82
C ILE A 149 1.93 -13.21 -15.64
N LYS A 150 2.40 -12.76 -14.47
CA LYS A 150 2.68 -11.34 -14.19
C LYS A 150 4.17 -11.06 -14.32
N TRP A 151 4.50 -10.08 -15.14
CA TRP A 151 5.84 -9.55 -15.34
C TRP A 151 5.97 -8.17 -14.65
N ASN A 152 7.02 -7.99 -13.87
CA ASN A 152 7.41 -6.72 -13.24
C ASN A 152 8.85 -6.38 -13.67
N PRO A 153 9.09 -5.94 -14.92
CA PRO A 153 10.45 -5.77 -15.46
C PRO A 153 11.31 -4.80 -14.66
N VAL A 154 10.68 -3.86 -13.97
CA VAL A 154 11.31 -2.81 -13.17
C VAL A 154 11.29 -3.10 -11.67
N ALA A 155 11.00 -4.34 -11.26
CA ALA A 155 10.84 -4.69 -9.84
C ALA A 155 12.04 -4.30 -8.96
N ASN A 156 13.26 -4.44 -9.51
CA ASN A 156 14.52 -4.17 -8.80
C ASN A 156 15.14 -2.81 -9.20
N VAL A 157 14.41 -1.94 -9.89
CA VAL A 157 14.91 -0.62 -10.31
C VAL A 157 14.47 0.42 -9.29
N ASP A 158 15.40 1.27 -8.86
CA ASP A 158 15.08 2.37 -7.95
C ASP A 158 14.32 3.47 -8.69
N GLY A 159 13.38 4.13 -8.00
CA GLY A 159 12.55 5.19 -8.57
C GLY A 159 13.39 6.36 -9.11
N LYS A 160 14.55 6.64 -8.51
CA LYS A 160 15.49 7.66 -8.99
C LYS A 160 16.03 7.33 -10.39
N ASP A 161 16.28 6.05 -10.65
CA ASP A 161 16.78 5.59 -11.94
C ASP A 161 15.67 5.60 -12.99
N ILE A 162 14.43 5.26 -12.62
CA ILE A 162 13.26 5.45 -13.48
C ILE A 162 13.13 6.91 -13.90
N TRP A 163 13.21 7.85 -12.95
CA TRP A 163 13.11 9.27 -13.25
C TRP A 163 14.27 9.79 -14.11
N THR A 164 15.47 9.26 -13.90
CA THR A 164 16.65 9.60 -14.71
C THR A 164 16.49 9.07 -16.14
N PHE A 165 15.96 7.87 -16.30
CA PHE A 165 15.63 7.28 -17.59
C PHE A 165 14.57 8.11 -18.33
N LEU A 166 13.43 8.41 -17.69
CA LEU A 166 12.35 9.18 -18.30
C LEU A 166 12.83 10.55 -18.80
N ARG A 167 13.66 11.25 -18.03
CA ARG A 167 14.26 12.54 -18.45
C ARG A 167 15.26 12.39 -19.58
N THR A 168 16.15 11.40 -19.51
CA THR A 168 17.18 11.16 -20.53
C THR A 168 16.56 10.82 -21.88
N MET A 169 15.45 10.10 -21.86
CA MET A 169 14.74 9.65 -23.05
C MET A 169 13.64 10.63 -23.53
N ASP A 170 13.50 11.80 -22.88
CA ASP A 170 12.47 12.80 -23.17
C ASP A 170 11.04 12.22 -23.23
N VAL A 171 10.75 11.29 -22.32
CA VAL A 171 9.45 10.61 -22.25
C VAL A 171 8.40 11.56 -21.69
N PRO A 172 7.21 11.69 -22.31
CA PRO A 172 6.13 12.48 -21.73
C PRO A 172 5.70 11.90 -20.38
N VAL A 173 5.64 12.74 -19.35
CA VAL A 173 5.25 12.37 -17.99
C VAL A 173 4.04 13.18 -17.53
N ASN A 174 3.35 12.66 -16.50
CA ASN A 174 2.19 13.34 -15.91
C ASN A 174 2.62 14.68 -15.30
N THR A 175 1.91 15.76 -15.64
CA THR A 175 2.24 17.12 -15.17
C THR A 175 2.08 17.29 -13.66
N LEU A 176 1.29 16.43 -13.00
CA LEU A 176 1.15 16.41 -11.54
C LEU A 176 2.47 16.08 -10.82
N HIS A 177 3.41 15.41 -11.48
CA HIS A 177 4.73 15.16 -10.88
C HIS A 177 5.49 16.46 -10.57
N ALA A 178 5.30 17.52 -11.36
CA ALA A 178 5.85 18.84 -11.08
C ALA A 178 5.16 19.55 -9.90
N GLN A 179 4.02 19.03 -9.45
CA GLN A 179 3.20 19.56 -8.35
C GLN A 179 3.36 18.74 -7.06
N GLY A 180 4.36 17.87 -6.97
CA GLY A 180 4.66 17.08 -5.77
C GLY A 180 3.90 15.74 -5.69
N TYR A 181 3.17 15.34 -6.74
CA TYR A 181 2.58 14.01 -6.80
C TYR A 181 3.64 12.98 -7.19
N VAL A 182 4.13 12.20 -6.24
CA VAL A 182 5.11 11.13 -6.54
C VAL A 182 4.41 9.86 -7.01
N SER A 183 3.37 9.41 -6.29
CA SER A 183 2.51 8.29 -6.70
C SER A 183 1.15 8.80 -7.16
N ILE A 184 0.74 8.50 -8.39
CA ILE A 184 -0.51 9.00 -8.97
C ILE A 184 -1.60 7.90 -9.00
N GLY A 185 -2.84 8.30 -8.80
CA GLY A 185 -4.02 7.45 -8.85
C GLY A 185 -5.27 8.23 -9.27
N CYS A 186 -6.43 7.80 -8.81
CA CYS A 186 -7.65 8.57 -8.95
C CYS A 186 -7.54 9.89 -8.16
N GLU A 187 -8.08 10.97 -8.71
CA GLU A 187 -8.09 12.31 -8.14
C GLU A 187 -8.50 12.33 -6.66
N PRO A 188 -9.65 11.75 -6.24
CA PRO A 188 -10.11 11.93 -4.86
C PRO A 188 -9.31 11.10 -3.85
N CYS A 189 -8.46 10.18 -4.32
CA CYS A 189 -7.70 9.25 -3.49
C CYS A 189 -6.18 9.46 -3.59
N THR A 190 -5.75 10.56 -4.22
CA THR A 190 -4.34 10.91 -4.41
C THR A 190 -4.07 12.36 -4.02
N ARG A 191 -2.99 12.60 -3.28
CA ARG A 191 -2.51 13.95 -2.91
C ARG A 191 -0.99 14.05 -3.10
N PRO A 192 -0.42 15.27 -3.22
CA PRO A 192 1.02 15.43 -3.26
C PRO A 192 1.64 15.05 -1.90
N VAL A 193 2.93 14.74 -1.92
CA VAL A 193 3.73 14.46 -0.72
C VAL A 193 4.74 15.58 -0.48
N LEU A 194 5.08 15.81 0.79
CA LEU A 194 6.10 16.78 1.16
C LEU A 194 7.52 16.25 0.86
N PRO A 195 8.52 17.12 0.73
CA PRO A 195 9.92 16.69 0.64
C PRO A 195 10.27 15.72 1.77
N GLY A 196 10.78 14.54 1.40
CA GLY A 196 11.15 13.49 2.36
C GLY A 196 10.02 12.59 2.85
N GLN A 197 8.74 12.86 2.54
CA GLN A 197 7.66 11.88 2.79
C GLN A 197 7.75 10.70 1.82
N HIS A 198 7.30 9.53 2.27
CA HIS A 198 7.26 8.35 1.42
C HIS A 198 6.16 8.49 0.35
N GLU A 199 6.40 8.02 -0.88
CA GLU A 199 5.47 8.21 -2.01
C GLU A 199 4.04 7.67 -1.78
N ARG A 200 3.90 6.61 -0.97
CA ARG A 200 2.61 6.02 -0.61
C ARG A 200 1.80 6.84 0.39
N GLU A 201 2.42 7.81 1.07
CA GLU A 201 1.70 8.74 1.97
C GLU A 201 0.74 9.67 1.22
N GLY A 202 0.92 9.80 -0.10
CA GLY A 202 -0.01 10.48 -1.00
C GLY A 202 -1.23 9.66 -1.38
N ARG A 203 -1.29 8.37 -1.01
CA ARG A 203 -2.32 7.42 -1.47
C ARG A 203 -3.17 6.95 -0.30
N TRP A 204 -4.50 7.07 -0.43
CA TRP A 204 -5.44 6.63 0.63
C TRP A 204 -5.00 7.11 2.01
N TRP A 205 -4.63 8.40 2.12
CA TRP A 205 -3.93 8.96 3.27
C TRP A 205 -4.73 8.92 4.57
N TRP A 206 -6.04 8.70 4.49
CA TRP A 206 -6.94 8.54 5.62
C TRP A 206 -6.95 7.10 6.18
N GLU A 207 -6.45 6.13 5.41
CA GLU A 207 -6.33 4.72 5.84
C GLU A 207 -4.97 4.44 6.47
N ASP A 208 -4.87 3.32 7.17
CA ASP A 208 -3.59 2.84 7.71
C ASP A 208 -2.63 2.26 6.67
N ALA A 209 -1.34 2.44 6.96
CA ALA A 209 -0.18 1.89 6.25
C ALA A 209 -0.39 0.56 5.52
N THR A 210 -0.77 -0.50 6.24
CA THR A 210 -0.88 -1.84 5.64
C THR A 210 -2.22 -2.09 4.93
N ALA A 211 -3.18 -1.18 5.09
CA ALA A 211 -4.44 -1.19 4.33
C ALA A 211 -4.31 -0.46 2.99
N LYS A 212 -3.26 0.36 2.78
CA LYS A 212 -3.09 1.19 1.59
C LYS A 212 -2.77 0.43 0.30
N GLU A 213 -2.83 -0.89 0.21
CA GLU A 213 -2.62 -1.59 -1.07
C GLU A 213 -3.83 -1.64 -1.98
N CYS A 214 -3.56 -1.43 -3.26
CA CYS A 214 -4.59 -1.55 -4.26
C CYS A 214 -5.10 -2.99 -4.37
N GLY A 215 -6.40 -3.15 -4.57
CA GLY A 215 -7.04 -4.43 -4.87
C GLY A 215 -6.42 -5.23 -6.02
N LEU A 216 -5.62 -4.61 -6.91
CA LEU A 216 -4.95 -5.28 -8.03
C LEU A 216 -3.77 -6.17 -7.64
N HIS A 217 -3.20 -6.01 -6.45
CA HIS A 217 -1.95 -6.70 -6.10
C HIS A 217 -2.01 -7.38 -4.73
N LYS A 218 -3.22 -7.58 -4.20
CA LYS A 218 -3.44 -8.13 -2.85
C LYS A 218 -2.86 -9.53 -2.66
N GLY A 219 -2.73 -10.34 -3.73
CA GLY A 219 -2.13 -11.68 -3.63
C GLY A 219 -0.60 -11.70 -3.47
N ASN A 220 0.08 -10.56 -3.61
CA ASN A 220 1.52 -10.44 -3.34
C ASN A 220 1.83 -10.11 -1.87
N ILE A 221 0.79 -9.90 -1.05
CA ILE A 221 0.96 -9.75 0.40
C ILE A 221 0.98 -11.16 0.97
N ASP A 222 2.10 -11.55 1.60
CA ASP A 222 2.25 -12.87 2.22
C ASP A 222 1.07 -13.14 3.16
N LYS A 223 0.23 -14.12 2.79
CA LYS A 223 -0.87 -14.63 3.61
C LYS A 223 -0.41 -15.75 4.54
N GLU A 224 0.83 -15.72 5.02
CA GLU A 224 1.31 -16.74 5.98
C GLU A 224 0.73 -16.58 7.40
N GLY A 225 -0.31 -15.74 7.58
CA GLY A 225 -1.02 -15.56 8.85
C GLY A 225 -2.42 -16.18 8.93
N GLN A 226 -2.94 -16.84 7.88
CA GLN A 226 -4.24 -17.54 7.99
C GLN A 226 -4.02 -19.04 8.15
N ALA A 227 -4.10 -19.51 9.39
CA ALA A 227 -4.09 -20.93 9.72
C ALA A 227 -5.18 -21.69 8.93
N PRO A 228 -4.89 -22.91 8.44
CA PRO A 228 -5.87 -23.74 7.76
C PRO A 228 -6.98 -24.15 8.74
N LYS A 229 -8.24 -23.99 8.33
CA LYS A 229 -9.39 -24.58 9.02
C LYS A 229 -9.33 -26.10 8.87
N VAL A 230 -8.70 -26.78 9.83
CA VAL A 230 -8.83 -28.23 10.01
C VAL A 230 -10.03 -28.48 10.92
N GLY A 231 -10.90 -29.39 10.49
CA GLY A 231 -12.14 -29.76 11.17
C GLY A 231 -11.92 -30.14 12.64
N VAL A 232 -12.80 -29.62 13.48
CA VAL A 232 -12.83 -29.81 14.93
C VAL A 232 -13.23 -31.25 15.27
N ASN A 233 -12.41 -31.90 16.11
CA ASN A 233 -12.91 -32.81 17.13
C ASN A 233 -12.00 -32.75 18.38
N GLY A 234 -12.59 -32.29 19.49
CA GLY A 234 -12.25 -32.73 20.85
C GLY A 234 -11.06 -32.11 21.58
N ASN A 235 -11.40 -31.30 22.60
CA ASN A 235 -10.71 -31.11 23.91
C ASN A 235 -9.33 -30.42 23.98
N GLY A 236 -9.38 -29.12 24.28
CA GLY A 236 -8.73 -28.48 25.44
C GLY A 236 -7.22 -28.58 25.62
N SER A 237 -6.51 -27.48 25.30
CA SER A 237 -5.45 -26.87 26.14
C SER A 237 -4.91 -25.61 25.46
N ALA A 238 -4.40 -24.68 26.28
CA ALA A 238 -4.09 -23.28 25.98
C ALA A 238 -3.34 -23.02 24.65
N GLU A 239 -3.84 -22.04 23.88
CA GLU A 239 -3.15 -21.50 22.71
C GLU A 239 -1.80 -20.90 23.12
N ALA A 240 -0.71 -21.52 22.69
CA ALA A 240 0.63 -20.97 22.82
C ALA A 240 0.70 -19.66 22.02
N SER A 241 0.66 -18.53 22.72
CA SER A 241 0.75 -17.21 22.09
C SER A 241 2.11 -17.06 21.40
N ALA A 242 2.12 -16.66 20.13
CA ALA A 242 3.36 -16.34 19.40
C ALA A 242 4.28 -15.42 20.26
N PRO A 243 5.62 -15.67 20.25
CA PRO A 243 6.57 -14.97 21.10
C PRO A 243 6.59 -13.47 20.83
N ASP A 244 6.87 -12.69 21.86
CA ASP A 244 6.93 -11.23 21.77
C ASP A 244 8.15 -10.77 20.95
N ILE A 245 7.91 -9.91 19.96
CA ILE A 245 8.94 -9.39 19.05
C ILE A 245 9.70 -8.20 19.63
N PHE A 246 9.15 -7.43 20.57
CA PHE A 246 9.86 -6.26 21.12
C PHE A 246 10.54 -6.62 22.44
N GLN A 247 11.74 -7.20 22.40
CA GLN A 247 12.45 -7.64 23.60
C GLN A 247 13.47 -6.59 24.08
N SER A 248 12.99 -5.49 24.67
CA SER A 248 13.83 -4.47 25.28
C SER A 248 13.24 -3.93 26.58
N GLN A 249 14.09 -3.71 27.58
CA GLN A 249 13.71 -3.09 28.86
C GLN A 249 13.34 -1.60 28.69
N ALA A 250 13.78 -0.97 27.60
CA ALA A 250 13.42 0.41 27.28
C ALA A 250 11.97 0.56 26.78
N ILE A 251 11.30 -0.55 26.44
CA ILE A 251 9.92 -0.55 25.94
C ILE A 251 8.98 -1.10 27.01
N VAL A 252 8.06 -0.26 27.48
CA VAL A 252 7.05 -0.65 28.47
C VAL A 252 5.97 -1.51 27.81
N ASN A 253 5.72 -2.70 28.34
CA ASN A 253 4.59 -3.53 27.91
C ASN A 253 3.29 -3.03 28.57
N LEU A 254 2.37 -2.51 27.77
CA LEU A 254 1.06 -2.08 28.24
C LEU A 254 0.05 -3.23 28.15
N THR A 255 -0.76 -3.36 29.20
CA THR A 255 -1.98 -4.17 29.20
C THR A 255 -3.17 -3.30 28.81
N ARG A 256 -4.34 -3.92 28.58
CA ARG A 256 -5.59 -3.18 28.30
C ARG A 256 -5.90 -2.13 29.37
N PRO A 257 -5.87 -2.43 30.68
CA PRO A 257 -6.01 -1.41 31.71
C PRO A 257 -4.98 -0.27 31.60
N GLY A 258 -3.74 -0.58 31.22
CA GLY A 258 -2.71 0.43 30.98
C GLY A 258 -3.10 1.41 29.86
N ILE A 259 -3.62 0.89 28.74
CA ILE A 259 -4.11 1.73 27.63
C ILE A 259 -5.35 2.53 28.02
N GLU A 260 -6.32 1.90 28.68
CA GLU A 260 -7.53 2.58 29.15
C GLU A 260 -7.19 3.74 30.11
N ASN A 261 -6.16 3.58 30.94
CA ASN A 261 -5.64 4.67 31.77
C ASN A 261 -5.03 5.80 30.91
N LEU A 262 -4.25 5.49 29.88
CA LEU A 262 -3.69 6.51 28.99
C LEU A 262 -4.76 7.31 28.24
N LEU A 263 -5.89 6.68 27.90
CA LEU A 263 -7.04 7.30 27.23
C LEU A 263 -7.88 8.21 28.14
N ARG A 264 -7.87 7.97 29.46
CA ARG A 264 -8.66 8.74 30.45
C ARG A 264 -7.91 9.92 31.07
N LEU A 265 -6.58 9.87 31.07
CA LEU A 265 -5.76 10.88 31.74
C LEU A 265 -5.60 12.14 30.87
N GLU A 266 -6.15 13.26 31.33
CA GLU A 266 -6.01 14.58 30.69
C GLU A 266 -4.66 15.25 30.99
N ASN A 267 -4.00 14.87 32.09
CA ASN A 267 -2.71 15.44 32.53
C ASN A 267 -1.74 14.33 32.96
N ARG A 268 -1.00 13.78 32.01
CA ARG A 268 0.08 12.81 32.25
C ARG A 268 1.39 13.55 32.49
N ALA A 269 2.17 13.07 33.46
CA ALA A 269 3.49 13.62 33.77
C ALA A 269 4.46 13.53 32.58
N GLU A 270 4.36 12.44 31.81
CA GLU A 270 5.21 12.16 30.66
C GLU A 270 4.32 11.74 29.47
N PRO A 271 4.62 12.19 28.23
CA PRO A 271 3.97 11.66 27.04
C PRO A 271 4.41 10.21 26.76
N TRP A 272 3.52 9.45 26.12
CA TRP A 272 3.74 8.05 25.77
C TRP A 272 3.71 7.82 24.27
N LEU A 273 4.80 7.34 23.69
CA LEU A 273 4.80 6.81 22.33
C LEU A 273 4.51 5.31 22.41
N THR A 274 3.39 4.86 21.85
CA THR A 274 2.95 3.47 21.94
C THR A 274 2.77 2.86 20.55
N VAL A 275 3.37 1.69 20.33
CA VAL A 275 3.07 0.85 19.15
C VAL A 275 1.96 -0.16 19.48
N LEU A 276 0.92 -0.18 18.66
CA LEU A 276 -0.06 -1.26 18.57
C LEU A 276 0.46 -2.28 17.55
N TYR A 277 0.74 -3.51 17.99
CA TYR A 277 1.38 -4.53 17.16
C TYR A 277 0.74 -5.91 17.31
N ALA A 278 1.11 -6.79 16.39
CA ALA A 278 0.84 -8.21 16.47
C ALA A 278 2.14 -8.99 16.18
N PRO A 279 2.51 -10.03 16.95
CA PRO A 279 3.78 -10.73 16.73
C PRO A 279 3.93 -11.39 15.35
N TRP A 280 2.82 -11.83 14.76
CA TRP A 280 2.78 -12.43 13.42
C TRP A 280 2.86 -11.39 12.29
N CYS A 281 2.85 -10.09 12.59
CA CYS A 281 2.80 -9.06 11.56
C CYS A 281 4.22 -8.75 11.03
N PRO A 282 4.49 -9.01 9.73
CA PRO A 282 5.83 -8.78 9.15
C PRO A 282 6.24 -7.30 9.18
N TYR A 283 5.28 -6.38 9.11
CA TYR A 283 5.54 -4.94 9.22
C TYR A 283 5.96 -4.52 10.64
N CYS A 284 5.45 -5.22 11.66
CA CYS A 284 5.88 -4.98 13.03
C CYS A 284 7.30 -5.51 13.24
N GLN A 285 7.60 -6.70 12.70
CA GLN A 285 8.93 -7.31 12.73
C GLN A 285 9.97 -6.44 12.00
N ALA A 286 9.63 -5.94 10.81
CA ALA A 286 10.52 -5.07 10.03
C ALA A 286 10.89 -3.76 10.75
N MET A 287 10.01 -3.27 11.63
CA MET A 287 10.23 -2.06 12.42
C MET A 287 10.97 -2.32 13.74
N GLU A 288 11.06 -3.57 14.19
CA GLU A 288 11.49 -3.96 15.53
C GLU A 288 12.78 -3.26 15.98
N ALA A 289 13.86 -3.42 15.21
CA ALA A 289 15.16 -2.85 15.52
C ALA A 289 15.12 -1.32 15.63
N SER A 290 14.40 -0.65 14.72
CA SER A 290 14.26 0.82 14.75
C SER A 290 13.47 1.29 15.97
N TYR A 291 12.43 0.56 16.38
CA TYR A 291 11.64 0.94 17.55
C TYR A 291 12.38 0.69 18.86
N VAL A 292 13.20 -0.37 18.93
CA VAL A 292 14.09 -0.64 20.07
C VAL A 292 15.14 0.46 20.19
N GLU A 293 15.85 0.80 19.12
CA GLU A 293 16.85 1.86 19.13
C GLU A 293 16.24 3.23 19.48
N LEU A 294 15.02 3.51 19.00
CA LEU A 294 14.27 4.71 19.39
C LEU A 294 14.01 4.75 20.90
N ALA A 295 13.57 3.64 21.49
CA ALA A 295 13.27 3.55 22.92
C ALA A 295 14.51 3.81 23.76
N GLU A 296 15.66 3.27 23.35
CA GLU A 296 16.95 3.51 23.98
C GLU A 296 17.36 4.98 23.90
N LYS A 297 17.22 5.61 22.73
CA LYS A 297 17.52 7.03 22.52
C LYS A 297 16.61 7.98 23.30
N LEU A 298 15.35 7.59 23.53
CA LEU A 298 14.40 8.37 24.32
C LEU A 298 14.51 8.09 25.83
N SER A 299 15.34 7.13 26.25
CA SER A 299 15.58 6.86 27.67
C SER A 299 16.11 8.11 28.39
N GLY A 300 15.50 8.46 29.52
CA GLY A 300 15.82 9.67 30.29
C GLY A 300 15.35 10.99 29.67
N SER A 301 14.68 10.96 28.52
CA SER A 301 14.22 12.17 27.81
C SER A 301 12.84 12.69 28.26
N GLY A 302 12.26 12.09 29.30
CA GLY A 302 10.92 12.39 29.80
C GLY A 302 9.77 11.86 28.93
N ILE A 303 10.06 10.97 27.97
CA ILE A 303 9.07 10.32 27.10
C ILE A 303 9.12 8.81 27.35
N LYS A 304 7.96 8.21 27.58
CA LYS A 304 7.85 6.75 27.72
C LYS A 304 7.59 6.12 26.37
N VAL A 305 8.35 5.08 26.04
CA VAL A 305 8.11 4.27 24.86
C VAL A 305 7.48 2.95 25.30
N ALA A 306 6.41 2.56 24.62
CA ALA A 306 5.58 1.45 25.02
C ALA A 306 5.09 0.62 23.83
N LYS A 307 4.63 -0.58 24.14
CA LYS A 307 4.01 -1.50 23.19
C LYS A 307 2.70 -2.02 23.76
N PHE A 308 1.75 -2.27 22.88
CA PHE A 308 0.49 -2.94 23.20
C PHE A 308 0.19 -3.99 22.14
N ARG A 309 0.12 -5.24 22.57
CA ARG A 309 -0.26 -6.37 21.72
C ARG A 309 -1.76 -6.28 21.46
N ALA A 310 -2.13 -5.90 20.24
CA ALA A 310 -3.49 -5.53 19.87
C ALA A 310 -4.18 -6.55 18.94
N ASP A 311 -3.65 -7.77 18.81
CA ASP A 311 -4.29 -8.90 18.15
C ASP A 311 -5.22 -9.69 19.11
N GLY A 312 -5.82 -10.77 18.60
CA GLY A 312 -6.72 -11.63 19.37
C GLY A 312 -7.91 -10.85 19.97
N GLU A 313 -8.18 -11.10 21.26
CA GLU A 313 -9.28 -10.49 22.01
C GLU A 313 -9.15 -8.96 22.17
N GLN A 314 -7.95 -8.40 22.01
CA GLN A 314 -7.73 -6.96 22.15
C GLN A 314 -8.09 -6.18 20.87
N LYS A 315 -8.19 -6.87 19.73
CA LYS A 315 -8.41 -6.23 18.43
C LYS A 315 -9.69 -5.39 18.37
N PRO A 316 -10.87 -5.86 18.80
CA PRO A 316 -12.09 -5.04 18.75
C PRO A 316 -11.97 -3.74 19.56
N PHE A 317 -11.36 -3.81 20.75
CA PHE A 317 -11.09 -2.63 21.58
C PHE A 317 -10.14 -1.66 20.88
N ALA A 318 -9.02 -2.15 20.34
CA ALA A 318 -8.07 -1.31 19.63
C ALA A 318 -8.68 -0.64 18.38
N GLN A 319 -9.57 -1.34 17.66
CA GLN A 319 -10.28 -0.78 16.51
C GLN A 319 -11.23 0.35 16.93
N ALA A 320 -11.99 0.16 18.00
CA ALA A 320 -12.97 1.13 18.49
C ALA A 320 -12.32 2.36 19.15
N GLU A 321 -11.34 2.14 20.04
CA GLU A 321 -10.83 3.19 20.94
C GLU A 321 -9.48 3.78 20.51
N LEU A 322 -8.69 3.02 19.74
CA LEU A 322 -7.31 3.38 19.40
C LEU A 322 -7.11 3.64 17.90
N GLN A 323 -8.19 3.71 17.13
CA GLN A 323 -8.15 3.95 15.68
C GLN A 323 -7.27 2.93 14.94
N LEU A 324 -7.19 1.69 15.45
CA LEU A 324 -6.47 0.61 14.80
C LEU A 324 -7.26 0.19 13.55
N GLN A 325 -6.72 0.39 12.36
CA GLN A 325 -7.20 -0.29 11.15
C GLN A 325 -6.20 -1.37 10.72
N SER A 326 -4.91 -1.18 10.99
CA SER A 326 -3.86 -2.09 10.56
C SER A 326 -2.60 -2.05 11.47
N PHE A 327 -1.75 -3.07 11.38
CA PHE A 327 -0.52 -3.16 12.19
C PHE A 327 0.75 -2.86 11.38
N PRO A 328 1.79 -2.22 11.96
CA PRO A 328 1.77 -1.53 13.23
C PRO A 328 1.04 -0.19 13.13
N THR A 329 0.33 0.20 14.19
CA THR A 329 -0.19 1.56 14.39
C THR A 329 0.58 2.21 15.53
N ILE A 330 1.08 3.44 15.33
CA ILE A 330 1.82 4.17 16.36
C ILE A 330 1.00 5.37 16.81
N LEU A 331 0.83 5.50 18.12
CA LEU A 331 0.11 6.58 18.77
C LEU A 331 1.04 7.32 19.73
N LEU A 332 1.04 8.65 19.69
CA LEU A 332 1.58 9.49 20.74
C LEU A 332 0.43 9.95 21.65
N PHE A 333 0.50 9.63 22.93
CA PHE A 333 -0.37 10.16 23.98
C PHE A 333 0.33 11.38 24.60
N PRO A 334 -0.05 12.63 24.25
CA PRO A 334 0.68 13.83 24.66
C PRO A 334 0.33 14.21 26.10
N GLY A 335 1.30 14.68 26.90
CA GLY A 335 1.12 14.88 28.34
C GLY A 335 -0.12 15.69 28.79
N ARG A 336 -0.62 16.61 27.96
CA ARG A 336 -1.68 17.58 28.35
C ARG A 336 -3.04 17.39 27.66
N THR A 337 -3.20 16.33 26.87
CA THR A 337 -4.46 16.07 26.14
C THR A 337 -4.84 14.60 26.26
N VAL A 338 -6.14 14.31 26.31
CA VAL A 338 -6.66 12.92 26.34
C VAL A 338 -6.54 12.22 24.99
N LYS A 339 -6.62 12.98 23.89
CA LYS A 339 -6.67 12.39 22.54
C LYS A 339 -5.28 11.96 22.07
N PRO A 340 -5.08 10.67 21.70
CA PRO A 340 -3.85 10.24 21.08
C PRO A 340 -3.70 10.85 19.68
N ILE A 341 -2.46 11.17 19.31
CA ILE A 341 -2.07 11.63 17.98
C ILE A 341 -1.47 10.46 17.23
N LYS A 342 -2.08 10.09 16.11
CA LYS A 342 -1.61 9.00 15.26
C LYS A 342 -0.40 9.44 14.45
N TYR A 343 0.65 8.62 14.41
CA TYR A 343 1.82 8.88 13.58
C TYR A 343 1.48 8.70 12.10
N PRO A 344 1.55 9.76 11.26
CA PRO A 344 0.95 9.73 9.93
C PRO A 344 1.87 9.19 8.82
N SER A 345 3.18 9.12 9.05
CA SER A 345 4.14 8.72 8.00
C SER A 345 4.22 7.21 7.85
N GLU A 346 4.67 6.72 6.71
CA GLU A 346 4.99 5.30 6.49
C GLU A 346 6.43 4.96 6.92
N LYS A 347 7.27 5.97 7.11
CA LYS A 347 8.67 5.78 7.51
C LYS A 347 8.74 5.40 8.98
N ARG A 348 9.22 4.19 9.25
CA ARG A 348 9.36 3.63 10.60
C ARG A 348 10.81 3.56 11.08
N ASP A 349 11.72 4.26 10.42
CA ASP A 349 13.10 4.41 10.85
C ASP A 349 13.21 5.34 12.08
N VAL A 350 14.33 5.21 12.79
CA VAL A 350 14.61 5.94 14.03
C VAL A 350 14.53 7.45 13.84
N GLN A 351 15.03 8.00 12.73
CA GLN A 351 15.07 9.44 12.50
C GLN A 351 13.66 10.00 12.32
N SER A 352 12.83 9.32 11.52
CA SER A 352 11.45 9.73 11.27
C SER A 352 10.60 9.69 12.55
N LEU A 353 10.77 8.64 13.38
CA LEU A 353 10.07 8.53 14.67
C LEU A 353 10.54 9.58 15.69
N LEU A 354 11.85 9.84 15.79
CA LEU A 354 12.38 10.91 16.64
C LEU A 354 11.86 12.29 16.20
N ALA A 355 11.83 12.56 14.90
CA ALA A 355 11.32 13.82 14.37
C ALA A 355 9.86 14.04 14.78
N PHE A 356 9.01 13.01 14.63
CA PHE A 356 7.61 13.06 15.05
C PHE A 356 7.46 13.36 16.54
N VAL A 357 8.16 12.61 17.39
CA VAL A 357 8.11 12.78 18.85
C VAL A 357 8.58 14.17 19.26
N ASN A 358 9.70 14.65 18.71
CA ASN A 358 10.26 15.95 19.03
C ASN A 358 9.39 17.12 18.53
N SER A 359 8.64 16.93 17.44
CA SER A 359 7.73 17.96 16.90
C SER A 359 6.47 18.18 17.74
N LEU A 360 6.15 17.23 18.62
CA LEU A 360 4.93 17.21 19.43
C LEU A 360 5.21 17.30 20.94
N ARG A 361 6.45 17.65 21.31
CA ARG A 361 6.88 17.87 22.70
C ARG A 361 6.29 19.14 23.30
#